data_AF-A0A849F7K6-F1
#
_entry.id   AF-A0A849F7K6-F1
#
_cell.length_a   1.000
_cell.length_b   1.000
_cell.length_c   1.000
_cell.angle_alpha   90.00
_cell.angle_beta   90.00
_cell.angle_gamma   90.00
#
_symmetry.space_group_name_H-M   'P 1'
#
loop_
_entity.id
_entity.type
_entity.pdbx_description
1 polymer ?
#
loop_
_entity_poly.entity_id
_entity_poly.type
_entity_poly.pdbx_seq_one_letter_code
_entity_poly.pdbx_strand_id
1 'polypeptide(L)'
;MGSSQTGDLRVAPELVDFIETRALPGTGVSSEAFWAGFSELVHVMGPRNRALLDKREAIQTQIDDWHRKRRNQPHDHEAYKAFLTEIGYLLPEGEDFEIDTENTDPEIATVPGPQLVVPITNARYALNAANARWGSLYDAFYGTDAMGSTPPAGGYDKGRGARVVARSRVFLDEAFPLAGTSHADVRRYHIKDGQLLADDLPLVEPGKFVGYRGHPRAPDAVLLRNHGLHVELLFDRTHFIGARDQAGLADVRMEAAVSAIMDCEDSVACVDAADKVQAYANWLGLMKGDLEDTFEKGGQTLTRALNPDKTYIAPDGGEVTVKGRALMLVRNVGHLMTNPAIHDRDGAEVFEGLMDAMITTLIAMHDLGREGGNSVTGSVYVVKPKMHG
;
A
#
# COMPACT_ATOMS: atom_id res chain seq x y z
N MET A 1 -23.33 -16.96 -22.12
CA MET A 1 -23.43 -16.83 -20.66
C MET A 1 -24.53 -15.82 -20.39
N GLY A 2 -25.38 -16.04 -19.38
CA GLY A 2 -26.51 -15.14 -19.10
C GLY A 2 -26.02 -13.73 -18.78
N SER A 3 -26.81 -12.70 -19.07
CA SER A 3 -26.58 -11.33 -18.62
C SER A 3 -27.83 -10.83 -17.89
N SER A 4 -27.63 -9.99 -16.89
CA SER A 4 -28.72 -9.36 -16.13
C SER A 4 -28.85 -7.90 -16.57
N GLN A 5 -30.08 -7.44 -16.76
CA GLN A 5 -30.37 -6.05 -17.11
C GLN A 5 -30.49 -5.23 -15.81
N THR A 6 -29.63 -4.22 -15.64
CA THR A 6 -29.71 -3.25 -14.53
C THR A 6 -29.75 -1.83 -15.11
N GLY A 7 -30.94 -1.22 -15.10
CA GLY A 7 -31.17 0.03 -15.84
C GLY A 7 -30.94 -0.17 -17.35
N ASP A 8 -30.09 0.68 -17.94
CA ASP A 8 -29.70 0.61 -19.36
C ASP A 8 -28.45 -0.26 -19.61
N LEU A 9 -27.91 -0.94 -18.59
CA LEU A 9 -26.71 -1.76 -18.68
C LEU A 9 -27.05 -3.26 -18.76
N ARG A 10 -26.25 -4.02 -19.52
CA ARG A 10 -26.23 -5.48 -19.49
C ARG A 10 -24.97 -5.94 -18.77
N VAL A 11 -25.15 -6.51 -17.58
CA VAL A 11 -24.05 -6.84 -16.66
C VAL A 11 -23.94 -8.36 -16.49
N ALA A 12 -22.71 -8.85 -16.38
CA ALA A 12 -22.44 -10.25 -16.04
C ALA A 12 -23.08 -10.62 -14.69
N PRO A 13 -23.83 -11.74 -14.59
CA PRO A 13 -24.59 -12.10 -13.39
C PRO A 13 -23.72 -12.21 -12.12
N GLU A 14 -22.51 -12.73 -12.23
CA GLU A 14 -21.54 -12.84 -11.13
C GLU A 14 -21.11 -11.48 -10.59
N LEU A 15 -21.04 -10.45 -11.46
CA LEU A 15 -20.73 -9.09 -11.05
C LEU A 15 -21.93 -8.42 -10.39
N VAL A 16 -23.14 -8.65 -10.91
CA VAL A 16 -24.38 -8.19 -10.25
C VAL A 16 -24.50 -8.81 -8.88
N ASP A 17 -24.37 -10.13 -8.77
CA ASP A 17 -24.46 -10.86 -7.49
C ASP A 17 -23.43 -10.35 -6.49
N PHE A 18 -22.18 -10.16 -6.90
CA PHE A 18 -21.14 -9.57 -6.05
C PHE A 18 -21.51 -8.17 -5.55
N ILE A 19 -21.96 -7.28 -6.45
CA ILE A 19 -22.29 -5.90 -6.09
C ILE A 19 -23.48 -5.85 -5.13
N GLU A 20 -24.56 -6.55 -5.46
CA GLU A 20 -25.82 -6.56 -4.70
C GLU A 20 -25.69 -7.21 -3.34
N THR A 21 -25.03 -8.37 -3.27
CA THR A 21 -25.04 -9.20 -2.08
C THR A 21 -23.84 -8.96 -1.17
N ARG A 22 -22.75 -8.38 -1.69
CA ARG A 22 -21.50 -8.20 -0.94
C ARG A 22 -21.00 -6.76 -0.87
N ALA A 23 -20.99 -6.03 -1.98
CA ALA A 23 -20.37 -4.69 -2.01
C ALA A 23 -21.29 -3.58 -1.50
N LEU A 24 -22.57 -3.56 -1.89
CA LEU A 24 -23.54 -2.53 -1.47
C LEU A 24 -23.93 -2.60 0.02
N PRO A 25 -24.18 -3.80 0.62
CA PRO A 25 -24.68 -3.87 1.99
C PRO A 25 -23.72 -3.22 3.00
N GLY A 26 -24.20 -2.23 3.75
CA GLY A 26 -23.41 -1.47 4.73
C GLY A 26 -22.88 -0.12 4.25
N THR A 27 -22.94 0.17 2.95
CA THR A 27 -22.48 1.47 2.39
C THR A 27 -23.49 2.61 2.51
N GLY A 28 -24.77 2.29 2.75
CA GLY A 28 -25.88 3.25 2.71
C GLY A 28 -26.34 3.62 1.29
N VAL A 29 -25.71 3.08 0.24
CA VAL A 29 -26.12 3.27 -1.15
C VAL A 29 -27.14 2.20 -1.54
N SER A 30 -28.29 2.61 -2.10
CA SER A 30 -29.26 1.64 -2.63
C SER A 30 -28.81 1.08 -3.97
N SER A 31 -29.20 -0.17 -4.28
CA SER A 31 -29.00 -0.79 -5.59
C SER A 31 -29.48 0.09 -6.74
N GLU A 32 -30.69 0.64 -6.63
CA GLU A 32 -31.28 1.53 -7.63
C GLU A 32 -30.40 2.77 -7.89
N ALA A 33 -29.96 3.45 -6.82
CA ALA A 33 -29.10 4.63 -6.94
C ALA A 33 -27.74 4.29 -7.54
N PHE A 34 -27.15 3.17 -7.14
CA PHE A 34 -25.86 2.71 -7.67
C PHE A 34 -25.94 2.44 -9.18
N TRP A 35 -26.90 1.61 -9.62
CA TRP A 35 -27.00 1.25 -11.03
C TRP A 35 -27.43 2.42 -11.92
N ALA A 36 -28.32 3.28 -11.43
CA ALA A 36 -28.71 4.50 -12.13
C ALA A 36 -27.50 5.43 -12.33
N GLY A 37 -26.77 5.73 -11.24
CA GLY A 37 -25.59 6.59 -11.29
C GLY A 37 -24.46 5.99 -12.14
N PHE A 38 -24.27 4.67 -12.08
CA PHE A 38 -23.26 4.01 -12.91
C PHE A 38 -23.62 4.04 -14.39
N SER A 39 -24.89 3.78 -14.73
CA SER A 39 -25.39 3.93 -16.09
C SER A 39 -25.16 5.34 -16.60
N GLU A 40 -25.52 6.37 -15.82
CA GLU A 40 -25.28 7.77 -16.20
C GLU A 40 -23.79 8.04 -16.43
N LEU A 41 -22.92 7.63 -15.51
CA LEU A 41 -21.46 7.78 -15.64
C LEU A 41 -20.95 7.19 -16.96
N VAL A 42 -21.34 5.97 -17.28
CA VAL A 42 -20.92 5.27 -18.51
C VAL A 42 -21.37 6.04 -19.76
N HIS A 43 -22.62 6.47 -19.81
CA HIS A 43 -23.17 7.11 -21.01
C HIS A 43 -22.70 8.56 -21.19
N VAL A 44 -22.37 9.27 -20.10
CA VAL A 44 -21.80 10.62 -20.16
C VAL A 44 -20.30 10.59 -20.45
N MET A 45 -19.54 9.74 -19.76
CA MET A 45 -18.08 9.73 -19.82
C MET A 45 -17.51 8.78 -20.89
N GLY A 46 -18.27 7.76 -21.31
CA GLY A 46 -17.85 6.81 -22.34
C GLY A 46 -17.49 7.49 -23.67
N PRO A 47 -18.38 8.33 -24.26
CA PRO A 47 -18.07 9.06 -25.48
C PRO A 47 -16.85 9.98 -25.34
N ARG A 48 -16.71 10.65 -24.18
CA ARG A 48 -15.54 11.50 -23.89
C ARG A 48 -14.26 10.68 -23.83
N ASN A 49 -14.28 9.51 -23.18
CA ASN A 49 -13.12 8.63 -23.09
C ASN A 49 -12.70 8.12 -24.47
N ARG A 50 -13.66 7.72 -25.32
CA ARG A 50 -13.39 7.32 -26.71
C ARG A 50 -12.73 8.45 -27.50
N ALA A 51 -13.26 9.67 -27.41
CA ALA A 51 -12.67 10.84 -28.08
C ALA A 51 -11.22 11.14 -27.61
N LEU A 52 -10.89 10.88 -26.34
CA LEU A 52 -9.52 11.00 -25.85
C LEU A 52 -8.59 9.96 -26.49
N LEU A 53 -9.05 8.72 -26.71
CA LEU A 53 -8.28 7.70 -27.39
C LEU A 53 -8.10 8.01 -28.88
N ASP A 54 -9.16 8.50 -29.55
CA ASP A 54 -9.07 8.96 -30.94
C ASP A 54 -8.03 10.08 -31.09
N LYS A 55 -7.96 11.00 -30.11
CA LYS A 55 -6.94 12.05 -30.08
C LYS A 55 -5.52 11.49 -29.92
N ARG A 56 -5.32 10.45 -29.09
CA ARG A 56 -4.01 9.77 -28.96
C ARG A 56 -3.58 9.18 -30.31
N GLU A 57 -4.48 8.47 -30.98
CA GLU A 57 -4.20 7.85 -32.29
C GLU A 57 -3.88 8.90 -33.36
N ALA A 58 -4.65 9.99 -33.40
CA ALA A 58 -4.44 11.08 -34.34
C ALA A 58 -3.08 11.78 -34.14
N ILE A 59 -2.66 12.00 -32.90
CA ILE A 59 -1.33 12.55 -32.59
C ILE A 59 -0.23 11.56 -32.99
N GLN A 60 -0.37 10.28 -32.62
CA GLN A 60 0.63 9.27 -32.95
C GLN A 60 0.81 9.14 -34.47
N THR A 61 -0.29 9.14 -35.23
CA THR A 61 -0.27 9.11 -36.70
C THR A 61 0.50 10.30 -37.27
N GLN A 62 0.30 11.51 -36.74
CA GLN A 62 1.02 12.69 -37.19
C GLN A 62 2.52 12.59 -36.90
N ILE A 63 2.91 12.11 -35.71
CA ILE A 63 4.31 11.91 -35.32
C ILE A 63 4.98 10.88 -36.24
N ASP A 64 4.32 9.74 -36.44
CA ASP A 64 4.77 8.69 -37.35
C ASP A 64 5.02 9.23 -38.76
N ASP A 65 4.06 9.98 -39.30
CA ASP A 65 4.15 10.57 -40.64
C ASP A 65 5.25 11.63 -40.74
N TRP A 66 5.48 12.41 -39.69
CA TRP A 66 6.57 13.38 -39.63
C TRP A 66 7.93 12.69 -39.81
N HIS A 67 8.14 11.56 -39.11
CA HIS A 67 9.36 10.77 -39.21
C HIS A 67 9.47 10.03 -40.56
N ARG A 68 8.38 9.45 -41.08
CA ARG A 68 8.38 8.78 -42.40
C ARG A 68 8.79 9.73 -43.53
N LYS A 69 8.27 10.97 -43.54
CA LYS A 69 8.57 12.00 -44.54
C LYS A 69 10.02 12.50 -44.48
N ARG A 70 10.70 12.32 -43.34
CA ARG A 70 12.09 12.76 -43.09
C ARG A 70 13.06 11.60 -42.93
N ARG A 71 12.71 10.42 -43.43
CA ARG A 71 13.57 9.23 -43.37
C ARG A 71 14.94 9.52 -43.98
N ASN A 72 16.00 9.02 -43.35
CA ASN A 72 17.40 9.19 -43.74
C ASN A 72 17.94 10.63 -43.72
N GLN A 73 17.18 11.58 -43.17
CA GLN A 73 17.68 12.93 -42.88
C GLN A 73 18.21 12.97 -41.44
N PRO A 74 19.21 13.82 -41.14
CA PRO A 74 19.58 14.13 -39.76
C PRO A 74 18.35 14.63 -38.98
N HIS A 75 18.24 14.26 -37.70
CA HIS A 75 17.15 14.73 -36.86
C HIS A 75 17.32 16.21 -36.52
N ASP A 76 16.36 17.03 -36.94
CA ASP A 76 16.29 18.45 -36.59
C ASP A 76 15.40 18.64 -35.36
N HIS A 77 16.04 18.92 -34.22
CA HIS A 77 15.38 19.09 -32.94
C HIS A 77 14.43 20.29 -32.91
N GLU A 78 14.83 21.43 -33.47
CA GLU A 78 14.04 22.67 -33.45
C GLU A 78 12.79 22.51 -34.31
N ALA A 79 12.93 21.94 -35.50
CA ALA A 79 11.80 21.64 -36.37
C ALA A 79 10.85 20.59 -35.76
N TYR A 80 11.38 19.60 -35.05
CA TYR A 80 10.55 18.59 -34.37
C TYR A 80 9.77 19.17 -33.21
N LYS A 81 10.42 19.99 -32.36
CA LYS A 81 9.75 20.67 -31.24
C LYS A 81 8.64 21.60 -31.73
N ALA A 82 8.91 22.41 -32.76
CA ALA A 82 7.92 23.29 -33.36
C ALA A 82 6.71 22.51 -33.91
N PHE A 83 6.95 21.38 -34.58
CA PHE A 83 5.90 20.47 -35.04
C PHE A 83 5.05 19.92 -33.89
N LEU A 84 5.68 19.43 -32.81
CA LEU A 84 4.94 18.91 -31.66
C LEU A 84 4.06 19.98 -30.99
N THR A 85 4.51 21.23 -30.95
CA THR A 85 3.70 22.36 -30.50
C THR A 85 2.56 22.66 -31.48
N GLU A 86 2.81 22.66 -32.79
CA GLU A 86 1.82 22.92 -33.84
C GLU A 86 0.65 21.93 -33.78
N ILE A 87 0.93 20.64 -33.58
CA ILE A 87 -0.12 19.60 -33.49
C ILE A 87 -0.80 19.54 -32.12
N GLY A 88 -0.39 20.40 -31.17
CA GLY A 88 -0.94 20.45 -29.82
C GLY A 88 -0.54 19.27 -28.92
N TYR A 89 0.62 18.65 -29.19
CA TYR A 89 1.22 17.64 -28.30
C TYR A 89 2.02 18.30 -27.18
N LEU A 90 2.88 19.28 -27.51
CA LEU A 90 3.55 20.11 -26.52
C LEU A 90 2.74 21.39 -26.30
N LEU A 91 2.05 21.46 -25.16
CA LEU A 91 1.31 22.64 -24.75
C LEU A 91 2.23 23.66 -24.07
N PRO A 92 1.86 24.96 -24.07
CA PRO A 92 2.51 25.96 -23.24
C PRO A 92 2.43 25.57 -21.75
N GLU A 93 3.49 25.88 -21.01
CA GLU A 93 3.48 25.77 -19.56
C GLU A 93 2.42 26.71 -18.97
N GLY A 94 1.67 26.22 -17.97
CA GLY A 94 0.68 27.01 -17.24
C GLY A 94 1.35 27.98 -16.25
N GLU A 95 0.54 28.79 -15.59
CA GLU A 95 1.03 29.64 -14.49
C GLU A 95 1.41 28.79 -13.27
N ASP A 96 2.33 29.32 -12.45
CA ASP A 96 2.67 28.72 -11.14
C ASP A 96 1.41 28.59 -10.27
N PHE A 97 1.25 27.44 -9.62
CA PHE A 97 0.16 27.17 -8.69
C PHE A 97 0.60 26.25 -7.55
N GLU A 98 -0.20 26.21 -6.48
CA GLU A 98 -0.04 25.27 -5.37
C GLU A 98 -1.22 24.29 -5.37
N ILE A 99 -0.96 23.02 -5.03
CA ILE A 99 -2.02 22.02 -4.85
C ILE A 99 -2.83 22.34 -3.58
N ASP A 100 -4.13 22.08 -3.62
CA ASP A 100 -5.09 22.39 -2.54
C ASP A 100 -5.69 21.12 -1.90
N THR A 101 -5.08 19.95 -2.15
CA THR A 101 -5.59 18.66 -1.66
C THR A 101 -5.55 18.58 -0.13
N GLU A 102 -6.73 18.61 0.49
CA GLU A 102 -6.91 18.45 1.94
C GLU A 102 -7.05 16.96 2.34
N ASN A 103 -7.21 16.71 3.66
CA ASN A 103 -7.59 15.40 4.20
C ASN A 103 -6.68 14.24 3.76
N THR A 104 -5.38 14.50 3.65
CA THR A 104 -4.38 13.50 3.25
C THR A 104 -3.74 12.85 4.48
N ASP A 105 -3.73 11.52 4.52
CA ASP A 105 -3.14 10.73 5.60
C ASP A 105 -1.62 10.99 5.71
N PRO A 106 -1.04 10.91 6.93
CA PRO A 106 0.38 11.20 7.14
C PRO A 106 1.33 10.39 6.26
N GLU A 107 0.98 9.15 5.93
CA GLU A 107 1.81 8.25 5.09
C GLU A 107 2.01 8.74 3.65
N ILE A 108 1.17 9.67 3.18
CA ILE A 108 1.33 10.34 1.89
C ILE A 108 1.82 11.79 2.08
N ALA A 109 1.29 12.50 3.08
CA ALA A 109 1.54 13.93 3.22
C ALA A 109 2.90 14.26 3.86
N THR A 110 3.37 13.48 4.84
CA THR A 110 4.46 13.92 5.74
C THR A 110 5.47 12.85 6.14
N VAL A 111 5.13 11.56 6.01
CA VAL A 111 6.01 10.45 6.41
C VAL A 111 6.74 9.90 5.17
N PRO A 112 8.06 10.09 5.06
CA PRO A 112 8.82 9.44 4.01
C PRO A 112 8.97 7.95 4.34
N GLY A 113 8.57 7.06 3.42
CA GLY A 113 8.73 5.63 3.63
C GLY A 113 8.53 4.79 2.37
N PRO A 114 8.93 3.51 2.40
CA PRO A 114 8.68 2.56 1.33
C PRO A 114 7.19 2.43 0.96
N GLN A 115 6.94 2.31 -0.34
CA GLN A 115 5.64 1.95 -0.89
C GLN A 115 5.75 0.60 -1.60
N LEU A 116 4.87 -0.34 -1.26
CA LEU A 116 4.76 -1.63 -1.96
C LEU A 116 3.77 -1.55 -3.12
N VAL A 117 3.91 -2.44 -4.09
CA VAL A 117 2.92 -2.69 -5.14
C VAL A 117 2.67 -4.19 -5.20
N VAL A 118 1.41 -4.60 -5.22
CA VAL A 118 1.04 -6.02 -5.10
C VAL A 118 -0.19 -6.36 -5.94
N PRO A 119 -0.21 -7.52 -6.63
CA PRO A 119 -1.39 -7.95 -7.39
C PRO A 119 -2.57 -8.22 -6.47
N ILE A 120 -3.67 -7.48 -6.65
CA ILE A 120 -4.85 -7.60 -5.79
C ILE A 120 -5.55 -8.96 -5.93
N THR A 121 -5.37 -9.66 -7.06
CA THR A 121 -5.96 -10.98 -7.30
C THR A 121 -5.35 -12.08 -6.42
N ASN A 122 -4.20 -11.84 -5.78
CA ASN A 122 -3.57 -12.77 -4.85
C ASN A 122 -3.80 -12.32 -3.40
N ALA A 123 -4.83 -12.87 -2.74
CA ALA A 123 -5.21 -12.52 -1.36
C ALA A 123 -4.04 -12.65 -0.37
N ARG A 124 -3.22 -13.70 -0.49
CA ARG A 124 -2.03 -13.90 0.34
C ARG A 124 -1.04 -12.75 0.21
N TYR A 125 -0.78 -12.28 -1.02
CA TYR A 125 0.15 -11.19 -1.25
C TYR A 125 -0.43 -9.85 -0.79
N ALA A 126 -1.71 -9.60 -1.06
CA ALA A 126 -2.42 -8.42 -0.56
C ALA A 126 -2.38 -8.32 0.97
N LEU A 127 -2.64 -9.43 1.68
CA LEU A 127 -2.53 -9.52 3.14
C LEU A 127 -1.11 -9.25 3.63
N ASN A 128 -0.10 -9.85 2.97
CA ASN A 128 1.29 -9.62 3.34
C ASN A 128 1.68 -8.16 3.15
N ALA A 129 1.24 -7.52 2.06
CA ALA A 129 1.53 -6.12 1.79
C ALA A 129 0.84 -5.18 2.80
N ALA A 130 -0.43 -5.43 3.14
CA ALA A 130 -1.13 -4.68 4.17
C ALA A 130 -0.42 -4.82 5.54
N ASN A 131 0.04 -6.02 5.88
CA ASN A 131 0.75 -6.29 7.14
C ASN A 131 2.24 -5.89 7.12
N ALA A 132 2.80 -5.56 5.96
CA ALA A 132 4.23 -5.23 5.80
C ALA A 132 4.61 -3.86 6.36
N ARG A 133 3.66 -3.11 6.93
CA ARG A 133 3.99 -1.90 7.69
C ARG A 133 4.97 -2.19 8.81
N TRP A 134 4.90 -3.36 9.44
CA TRP A 134 5.83 -3.76 10.48
C TRP A 134 6.60 -5.03 10.07
N GLY A 135 7.89 -4.89 9.81
CA GLY A 135 8.76 -5.99 9.39
C GLY A 135 9.88 -6.27 10.41
N SER A 136 10.22 -7.55 10.62
CA SER A 136 11.39 -7.91 11.43
C SER A 136 12.68 -7.60 10.65
N LEU A 137 13.53 -6.75 11.24
CA LEU A 137 14.86 -6.47 10.71
C LEU A 137 15.76 -7.71 10.82
N TYR A 138 15.56 -8.51 11.86
CA TYR A 138 16.33 -9.75 12.05
C TYR A 138 16.01 -10.75 10.94
N ASP A 139 14.74 -10.98 10.63
CA ASP A 139 14.34 -11.87 9.54
C ASP A 139 14.83 -11.34 8.19
N ALA A 140 14.72 -10.03 7.96
CA ALA A 140 15.17 -9.40 6.72
C ALA A 140 16.69 -9.56 6.51
N PHE A 141 17.51 -9.26 7.53
CA PHE A 141 18.96 -9.46 7.43
C PHE A 141 19.35 -10.94 7.39
N TYR A 142 18.68 -11.80 8.15
CA TYR A 142 19.01 -13.21 8.18
C TYR A 142 18.66 -13.89 6.86
N GLY A 143 17.45 -13.68 6.35
CA GLY A 143 16.86 -14.40 5.22
C GLY A 143 17.29 -13.93 3.84
N THR A 144 18.00 -12.81 3.73
CA THR A 144 18.44 -12.22 2.45
C THR A 144 19.95 -12.20 2.31
N ASP A 145 20.47 -11.73 1.19
CA ASP A 145 21.89 -11.46 0.97
C ASP A 145 22.35 -10.07 1.46
N ALA A 146 21.49 -9.31 2.15
CA ALA A 146 21.84 -8.00 2.72
C ALA A 146 23.02 -8.04 3.70
N MET A 147 23.35 -9.22 4.22
CA MET A 147 24.52 -9.48 5.06
C MET A 147 25.80 -9.83 4.26
N GLY A 148 25.78 -9.62 2.94
CA GLY A 148 26.88 -9.91 2.00
C GLY A 148 26.94 -11.36 1.52
N SER A 149 26.04 -12.22 1.98
CA SER A 149 25.92 -13.62 1.53
C SER A 149 24.53 -14.18 1.81
N THR A 150 24.09 -15.16 1.03
CA THR A 150 22.83 -15.88 1.24
C THR A 150 22.85 -16.68 2.56
N PRO A 151 21.68 -16.95 3.17
CA PRO A 151 21.62 -17.79 4.36
C PRO A 151 22.17 -19.20 4.09
N PRO A 152 22.90 -19.79 5.04
CA PRO A 152 23.36 -21.17 4.91
C PRO A 152 22.16 -22.13 4.86
N ALA A 153 22.34 -23.26 4.17
CA ALA A 153 21.32 -24.30 4.13
C ALA A 153 21.09 -24.92 5.52
N GLY A 154 19.85 -25.35 5.78
CA GLY A 154 19.47 -26.01 7.04
C GLY A 154 18.74 -25.08 8.01
N GLY A 155 18.84 -25.39 9.30
CA GLY A 155 18.19 -24.63 10.37
C GLY A 155 18.93 -23.33 10.73
N TYR A 156 18.56 -22.75 11.88
CA TYR A 156 19.17 -21.52 12.38
C TYR A 156 20.69 -21.67 12.63
N ASP A 157 21.48 -20.88 11.92
CA ASP A 157 22.92 -20.75 12.08
C ASP A 157 23.25 -19.66 13.11
N LYS A 158 23.86 -20.07 14.22
CA LYS A 158 24.18 -19.16 15.33
C LYS A 158 25.18 -18.08 14.93
N GLY A 159 26.13 -18.40 14.04
CA GLY A 159 27.15 -17.45 13.60
C GLY A 159 26.55 -16.30 12.79
N ARG A 160 25.67 -16.61 11.83
CA ARG A 160 24.91 -15.64 11.06
C ARG A 160 23.97 -14.84 11.95
N GLY A 161 23.25 -15.50 12.85
CA GLY A 161 22.36 -14.83 13.80
C GLY A 161 23.08 -13.80 14.67
N ALA A 162 24.27 -14.12 15.19
CA ALA A 162 25.08 -13.17 15.95
C ALA A 162 25.49 -11.95 15.11
N ARG A 163 25.84 -12.13 13.82
CA ARG A 163 26.15 -11.01 12.92
C ARG A 163 24.92 -10.13 12.64
N VAL A 164 23.73 -10.74 12.52
CA VAL A 164 22.46 -10.01 12.34
C VAL A 164 22.16 -9.13 13.55
N VAL A 165 22.28 -9.68 14.76
CA VAL A 165 22.10 -8.91 16.01
C VAL A 165 23.11 -7.77 16.06
N ALA A 166 24.40 -8.05 15.83
CA ALA A 166 25.44 -7.02 15.83
C ALA A 166 25.17 -5.90 14.81
N ARG A 167 24.79 -6.24 13.58
CA ARG A 167 24.45 -5.25 12.55
C ARG A 167 23.24 -4.41 12.92
N SER A 168 22.26 -5.01 13.57
CA SER A 168 21.07 -4.30 14.07
C SER A 168 21.41 -3.34 15.20
N ARG A 169 22.36 -3.69 16.09
CA ARG A 169 22.85 -2.77 17.13
C ARG A 169 23.57 -1.57 16.55
N VAL A 170 24.38 -1.76 15.51
CA VAL A 170 25.01 -0.65 14.77
C VAL A 170 23.95 0.29 14.20
N PHE A 171 22.89 -0.26 13.60
CA PHE A 171 21.75 0.56 13.15
C PHE A 171 21.11 1.35 14.30
N LEU A 172 20.91 0.73 15.47
CA LEU A 172 20.35 1.44 16.63
C LEU A 172 21.29 2.54 17.14
N ASP A 173 22.61 2.33 17.15
CA ASP A 173 23.58 3.37 17.51
C ASP A 173 23.56 4.56 16.56
N GLU A 174 23.34 4.32 15.26
CA GLU A 174 23.23 5.37 14.24
C GLU A 174 21.91 6.15 14.37
N ALA A 175 20.77 5.46 14.55
CA ALA A 175 19.45 6.07 14.53
C ALA A 175 18.98 6.59 15.89
N PHE A 176 19.38 5.94 16.98
CA PHE A 176 18.92 6.16 18.36
C PHE A 176 20.08 6.18 19.36
N PRO A 177 21.15 6.95 19.14
CA PRO A 177 22.37 6.88 19.93
C PRO A 177 22.11 7.03 21.43
N LEU A 178 22.80 6.22 22.23
CA LEU A 178 22.81 6.30 23.69
C LEU A 178 23.96 7.19 24.18
N ALA A 179 23.74 7.92 25.26
CA ALA A 179 24.78 8.77 25.84
C ALA A 179 25.86 7.91 26.52
N GLY A 180 27.05 7.84 25.93
CA GLY A 180 28.22 7.23 26.57
C GLY A 180 28.29 5.69 26.53
N THR A 181 27.43 5.03 25.75
CA THR A 181 27.48 3.57 25.51
C THR A 181 26.96 3.22 24.11
N SER A 182 27.26 2.01 23.63
CA SER A 182 26.62 1.42 22.46
C SER A 182 25.44 0.54 22.89
N HIS A 183 24.40 0.46 22.07
CA HIS A 183 23.32 -0.53 22.20
C HIS A 183 23.84 -1.98 22.23
N ALA A 184 25.02 -2.23 21.67
CA ALA A 184 25.69 -3.54 21.68
C ALA A 184 26.24 -3.94 23.06
N ASP A 185 26.39 -3.01 24.00
CA ASP A 185 26.93 -3.27 25.35
C ASP A 185 25.83 -3.24 26.46
N VAL A 186 24.64 -2.76 26.12
CA VAL A 186 23.51 -2.60 27.05
C VAL A 186 22.98 -3.94 27.54
N ARG A 187 22.75 -4.07 28.85
CA ARG A 187 22.17 -5.25 29.50
C ARG A 187 20.74 -5.07 29.98
N ARG A 188 20.27 -3.83 30.12
CA ARG A 188 18.91 -3.53 30.57
C ARG A 188 18.38 -2.27 29.89
N TYR A 189 17.19 -2.40 29.31
CA TYR A 189 16.34 -1.25 28.97
C TYR A 189 15.22 -1.15 30.01
N HIS A 190 14.93 0.06 30.46
CA HIS A 190 13.82 0.33 31.38
C HIS A 190 13.34 1.77 31.24
N ILE A 191 12.13 2.03 31.73
CA ILE A 191 11.50 3.33 31.76
C ILE A 191 11.54 3.85 33.18
N LYS A 192 12.05 5.08 33.35
CA LYS A 192 12.08 5.80 34.62
C LYS A 192 11.76 7.27 34.37
N ASP A 193 10.83 7.82 35.15
CA ASP A 193 10.42 9.22 35.07
C ASP A 193 10.07 9.67 33.64
N GLY A 194 9.37 8.80 32.90
CA GLY A 194 8.96 9.02 31.50
C GLY A 194 10.06 8.88 30.45
N GLN A 195 11.27 8.47 30.83
CA GLN A 195 12.41 8.35 29.91
C GLN A 195 12.83 6.90 29.73
N LEU A 196 13.24 6.55 28.50
CA LEU A 196 13.94 5.30 28.22
C LEU A 196 15.40 5.41 28.69
N LEU A 197 15.82 4.47 29.52
CA LEU A 197 17.18 4.32 30.01
C LEU A 197 17.74 2.94 29.64
N ALA A 198 18.95 2.95 29.10
CA ALA A 198 19.76 1.78 28.78
C ALA A 198 20.96 1.73 29.74
N ASP A 199 20.98 0.77 30.67
CA ASP A 199 21.94 0.71 31.78
C ASP A 199 22.11 2.06 32.51
N ASP A 200 20.97 2.70 32.79
CA ASP A 200 20.84 4.01 33.47
C ASP A 200 21.37 5.21 32.66
N LEU A 201 21.73 5.00 31.38
CA LEU A 201 22.10 6.04 30.44
C LEU A 201 20.94 6.38 29.49
N PRO A 202 20.68 7.66 29.21
CA PRO A 202 19.58 8.07 28.33
C PRO A 202 19.95 7.93 26.84
N LEU A 203 18.94 8.01 25.98
CA LEU A 203 19.15 8.41 24.58
C LEU A 203 19.79 9.80 24.53
N VAL A 204 20.68 10.02 23.55
CA VAL A 204 21.23 11.35 23.26
C VAL A 204 20.10 12.34 22.92
N GLU A 205 19.06 11.84 22.26
CA GLU A 205 17.84 12.60 21.95
C GLU A 205 16.62 11.93 22.62
N PRO A 206 16.25 12.34 23.85
CA PRO A 206 15.16 11.70 24.59
C PRO A 206 13.81 11.70 23.86
N GLY A 207 13.55 12.71 23.01
CA GLY A 207 12.32 12.81 22.21
C GLY A 207 12.14 11.73 21.15
N LYS A 208 13.17 10.89 20.90
CA LYS A 208 13.05 9.71 20.04
C LYS A 208 12.31 8.55 20.72
N PHE A 209 12.14 8.57 22.05
CA PHE A 209 11.30 7.61 22.77
C PHE A 209 9.82 7.99 22.66
N VAL A 210 9.01 7.09 22.10
CA VAL A 210 7.58 7.32 21.85
C VAL A 210 6.71 6.60 22.88
N GLY A 211 7.10 5.43 23.35
CA GLY A 211 6.33 4.68 24.33
C GLY A 211 6.82 3.26 24.53
N TYR A 212 6.13 2.50 25.39
CA TYR A 212 6.51 1.14 25.73
C TYR A 212 5.29 0.24 26.00
N ARG A 213 5.51 -1.07 26.03
CA ARG A 213 4.52 -2.07 26.49
C ARG A 213 5.10 -2.88 27.63
N GLY A 214 4.21 -3.41 28.48
CA GLY A 214 4.59 -4.21 29.64
C GLY A 214 5.01 -3.36 30.83
N HIS A 215 5.80 -3.95 31.73
CA HIS A 215 6.19 -3.29 32.98
C HIS A 215 7.38 -2.33 32.75
N PRO A 216 7.35 -1.07 33.25
CA PRO A 216 8.40 -0.08 32.93
C PRO A 216 9.82 -0.52 33.35
N ARG A 217 9.97 -1.30 34.42
CA ARG A 217 11.29 -1.83 34.86
C ARG A 217 11.87 -2.93 33.95
N ALA A 218 11.04 -3.54 33.11
CA ALA A 218 11.39 -4.63 32.20
C ALA A 218 10.33 -4.68 31.10
N PRO A 219 10.36 -3.73 30.15
CA PRO A 219 9.32 -3.61 29.13
C PRO A 219 9.36 -4.80 28.18
N ASP A 220 8.19 -5.20 27.67
CA ASP A 220 8.07 -6.23 26.62
C ASP A 220 8.42 -5.63 25.25
N ALA A 221 8.14 -4.34 25.07
CA ALA A 221 8.48 -3.60 23.87
C ALA A 221 8.78 -2.13 24.17
N VAL A 222 9.65 -1.53 23.37
CA VAL A 222 9.94 -0.09 23.37
C VAL A 222 9.76 0.44 21.95
N LEU A 223 8.97 1.50 21.80
CA LEU A 223 8.71 2.20 20.56
C LEU A 223 9.58 3.46 20.48
N LEU A 224 10.36 3.55 19.41
CA LEU A 224 11.22 4.67 19.07
C LEU A 224 10.77 5.29 17.75
N ARG A 225 11.14 6.55 17.49
CA ARG A 225 10.89 7.23 16.20
C ARG A 225 12.07 8.09 15.77
N ASN A 226 12.45 7.97 14.49
CA ASN A 226 13.47 8.79 13.86
C ASN A 226 13.05 9.13 12.42
N HIS A 227 13.21 10.38 12.00
CA HIS A 227 12.78 10.86 10.66
C HIS A 227 11.32 10.48 10.28
N GLY A 228 10.41 10.49 11.25
CA GLY A 228 8.99 10.18 11.04
C GLY A 228 8.65 8.68 11.03
N LEU A 229 9.64 7.78 10.98
CA LEU A 229 9.44 6.32 11.00
C LEU A 229 9.73 5.72 12.37
N HIS A 230 8.93 4.72 12.74
CA HIS A 230 9.06 4.03 14.01
C HIS A 230 9.96 2.79 13.97
N VAL A 231 10.52 2.45 15.13
CA VAL A 231 11.24 1.19 15.39
C VAL A 231 10.77 0.63 16.73
N GLU A 232 10.33 -0.63 16.73
CA GLU A 232 9.90 -1.37 17.92
C GLU A 232 11.01 -2.35 18.34
N LEU A 233 11.59 -2.15 19.53
CA LEU A 233 12.48 -3.11 20.17
C LEU A 233 11.64 -4.12 20.93
N LEU A 234 11.79 -5.42 20.66
CA LEU A 234 11.05 -6.48 21.34
C LEU A 234 11.94 -7.24 22.31
N PHE A 235 11.51 -7.34 23.56
CA PHE A 235 12.22 -8.04 24.61
C PHE A 235 11.48 -9.31 25.00
N ASP A 236 12.16 -10.45 24.89
CA ASP A 236 11.63 -11.74 25.32
C ASP A 236 12.79 -12.69 25.67
N ARG A 237 12.98 -12.91 26.97
CA ARG A 237 14.03 -13.82 27.48
C ARG A 237 13.69 -15.30 27.34
N THR A 238 12.48 -15.64 26.88
CA THR A 238 12.06 -17.01 26.55
C THR A 238 12.22 -17.33 25.06
N HIS A 239 12.30 -16.29 24.20
CA HIS A 239 12.57 -16.43 22.77
C HIS A 239 13.98 -17.00 22.52
N PHE A 240 14.15 -17.85 21.51
CA PHE A 240 15.43 -18.54 21.26
C PHE A 240 16.60 -17.59 20.92
N ILE A 241 16.29 -16.39 20.40
CA ILE A 241 17.27 -15.29 20.21
C ILE A 241 17.41 -14.47 21.48
N GLY A 242 16.30 -13.97 22.04
CA GLY A 242 16.33 -13.05 23.19
C GLY A 242 16.88 -13.70 24.47
N ALA A 243 16.69 -15.00 24.67
CA ALA A 243 17.31 -15.77 25.75
C ALA A 243 18.86 -15.76 25.73
N ARG A 244 19.47 -15.43 24.58
CA ARG A 244 20.92 -15.35 24.39
C ARG A 244 21.42 -13.92 24.19
N ASP A 245 20.52 -12.96 24.05
CA ASP A 245 20.85 -11.54 24.03
C ASP A 245 20.98 -11.03 25.47
N GLN A 246 22.03 -10.26 25.74
CA GLN A 246 22.34 -9.76 27.07
C GLN A 246 21.24 -8.85 27.65
N ALA A 247 20.52 -8.12 26.80
CA ALA A 247 19.39 -7.28 27.17
C ALA A 247 18.03 -8.00 27.08
N GLY A 248 18.01 -9.23 26.56
CA GLY A 248 16.78 -9.95 26.24
C GLY A 248 16.14 -9.53 24.92
N LEU A 249 16.84 -8.78 24.06
CA LEU A 249 16.31 -8.30 22.78
C LEU A 249 16.10 -9.49 21.82
N ALA A 250 14.83 -9.77 21.53
CA ALA A 250 14.42 -10.87 20.68
C ALA A 250 14.34 -10.48 19.21
N ASP A 251 14.01 -9.23 18.90
CA ASP A 251 13.85 -8.70 17.55
C ASP A 251 13.90 -7.16 17.53
N VAL A 252 14.18 -6.59 16.35
CA VAL A 252 14.02 -5.17 16.03
C VAL A 252 13.02 -5.07 14.88
N ARG A 253 11.86 -4.49 15.13
CA ARG A 253 10.80 -4.34 14.13
C ARG A 253 10.80 -2.93 13.56
N MET A 254 10.86 -2.85 12.24
CA MET A 254 10.87 -1.60 11.50
C MET A 254 9.46 -1.25 11.06
N GLU A 255 9.06 0.01 11.24
CA GLU A 255 8.03 0.58 10.39
C GLU A 255 8.61 0.69 8.97
N ALA A 256 8.02 -0.03 8.02
CA ALA A 256 8.58 -0.29 6.70
C ALA A 256 7.62 0.16 5.59
N ALA A 257 6.71 -0.70 5.12
CA ALA A 257 5.76 -0.31 4.09
C ALA A 257 4.69 0.63 4.68
N VAL A 258 4.94 1.94 4.67
CA VAL A 258 3.97 2.94 5.13
C VAL A 258 2.75 2.96 4.22
N SER A 259 2.92 2.64 2.93
CA SER A 259 1.82 2.48 1.98
C SER A 259 1.99 1.26 1.08
N ALA A 260 0.87 0.78 0.54
CA ALA A 260 0.82 -0.32 -0.41
C ALA A 260 -0.22 -0.05 -1.51
N ILE A 261 0.17 -0.20 -2.76
CA ILE A 261 -0.72 -0.16 -3.91
C ILE A 261 -1.26 -1.57 -4.17
N MET A 262 -2.57 -1.71 -3.96
CA MET A 262 -3.37 -2.87 -4.33
C MET A 262 -3.72 -2.76 -5.82
N ASP A 263 -3.05 -3.57 -6.63
CA ASP A 263 -2.96 -3.33 -8.06
C ASP A 263 -3.98 -4.14 -8.87
N CYS A 264 -4.86 -3.43 -9.59
CA CYS A 264 -5.80 -3.98 -10.57
C CYS A 264 -5.30 -3.87 -12.03
N GLU A 265 -4.07 -3.37 -12.25
CA GLU A 265 -3.52 -3.08 -13.57
C GLU A 265 -2.34 -4.03 -13.92
N ASP A 266 -1.11 -3.52 -14.01
CA ASP A 266 -0.01 -4.21 -14.72
C ASP A 266 0.49 -5.50 -14.06
N SER A 267 0.21 -5.76 -12.77
CA SER A 267 0.62 -7.00 -12.09
C SER A 267 -0.45 -8.10 -12.10
N VAL A 268 -1.62 -7.85 -12.69
CA VAL A 268 -2.72 -8.81 -12.76
C VAL A 268 -3.17 -9.05 -14.21
N ALA A 269 -3.86 -10.17 -14.43
CA ALA A 269 -4.57 -10.44 -15.67
C ALA A 269 -6.05 -10.54 -15.31
N CYS A 270 -6.82 -9.49 -15.62
CA CYS A 270 -8.26 -9.48 -15.40
C CYS A 270 -8.99 -9.19 -16.71
N VAL A 271 -9.39 -10.24 -17.42
CA VAL A 271 -9.89 -10.11 -18.80
C VAL A 271 -11.39 -10.30 -18.94
N ASP A 272 -12.07 -10.71 -17.87
CA ASP A 272 -13.52 -10.92 -17.83
C ASP A 272 -14.13 -10.60 -16.46
N ALA A 273 -15.43 -10.85 -16.32
CA ALA A 273 -16.17 -10.57 -15.09
C ALA A 273 -15.69 -11.39 -13.89
N ALA A 274 -15.29 -12.65 -14.08
CA ALA A 274 -14.85 -13.51 -12.99
C ALA A 274 -13.54 -13.00 -12.39
N ASP A 275 -12.58 -12.63 -13.23
CA ASP A 275 -11.31 -12.06 -12.77
C ASP A 275 -11.53 -10.72 -12.05
N LYS A 276 -12.40 -9.85 -12.60
CA LYS A 276 -12.70 -8.55 -11.97
C LYS A 276 -13.40 -8.73 -10.63
N VAL A 277 -14.35 -9.66 -10.52
CA VAL A 277 -15.00 -9.99 -9.23
C VAL A 277 -13.98 -10.52 -8.22
N GLN A 278 -13.01 -11.35 -8.62
CA GLN A 278 -11.92 -11.78 -7.72
C GLN A 278 -11.11 -10.58 -7.20
N ALA A 279 -10.70 -9.67 -8.09
CA ALA A 279 -9.98 -8.46 -7.70
C ALA A 279 -10.79 -7.59 -6.73
N TYR A 280 -12.06 -7.32 -7.07
CA TYR A 280 -12.95 -6.53 -6.24
C TYR A 280 -13.28 -7.19 -4.89
N ALA A 281 -13.40 -8.52 -4.84
CA ALA A 281 -13.66 -9.24 -3.60
C ALA A 281 -12.49 -9.14 -2.62
N ASN A 282 -11.26 -9.21 -3.11
CA ASN A 282 -10.08 -9.01 -2.26
C ASN A 282 -9.98 -7.55 -1.78
N TRP A 283 -10.24 -6.57 -2.66
CA TRP A 283 -10.33 -5.17 -2.26
C TRP A 283 -11.43 -4.93 -1.20
N LEU A 284 -12.59 -5.57 -1.35
CA LEU A 284 -13.67 -5.51 -0.38
C LEU A 284 -13.27 -6.07 0.98
N GLY A 285 -12.60 -7.23 1.01
CA GLY A 285 -12.09 -7.79 2.25
C GLY A 285 -11.10 -6.87 2.97
N LEU A 286 -10.25 -6.16 2.22
CA LEU A 286 -9.32 -5.18 2.78
C LEU A 286 -10.05 -3.96 3.38
N MET A 287 -11.02 -3.41 2.65
CA MET A 287 -11.78 -2.24 3.10
C MET A 287 -12.70 -2.57 4.27
N LYS A 288 -13.28 -3.78 4.32
CA LYS A 288 -14.04 -4.26 5.49
C LYS A 288 -13.14 -4.68 6.66
N GLY A 289 -11.89 -5.05 6.38
CA GLY A 289 -10.93 -5.48 7.40
C GLY A 289 -11.04 -6.95 7.75
N ASP A 290 -11.78 -7.72 6.96
CA ASP A 290 -12.10 -9.14 7.17
C ASP A 290 -11.45 -10.05 6.12
N LEU A 291 -10.53 -9.53 5.28
CA LEU A 291 -9.74 -10.38 4.40
C LEU A 291 -8.93 -11.38 5.23
N GLU A 292 -9.09 -12.65 4.91
CA GLU A 292 -8.30 -13.74 5.45
C GLU A 292 -7.93 -14.73 4.34
N ASP A 293 -6.81 -15.42 4.50
CA ASP A 293 -6.38 -16.48 3.60
C ASP A 293 -5.81 -17.66 4.39
N THR A 294 -6.18 -18.87 4.00
CA THR A 294 -5.81 -20.10 4.70
C THR A 294 -4.97 -20.98 3.78
N PHE A 295 -3.77 -21.36 4.24
CA PHE A 295 -2.84 -22.18 3.47
C PHE A 295 -2.11 -23.20 4.35
N GLU A 296 -1.62 -24.28 3.73
CA GLU A 296 -0.79 -25.26 4.41
C GLU A 296 0.68 -24.87 4.40
N LYS A 297 1.34 -24.97 5.56
CA LYS A 297 2.78 -24.81 5.69
C LYS A 297 3.32 -25.86 6.66
N GLY A 298 4.15 -26.77 6.15
CA GLY A 298 4.74 -27.83 6.99
C GLY A 298 3.72 -28.80 7.59
N GLY A 299 2.63 -29.09 6.87
CA GLY A 299 1.56 -29.98 7.34
C GLY A 299 0.60 -29.36 8.37
N GLN A 300 0.69 -28.05 8.61
CA GLN A 300 -0.23 -27.30 9.46
C GLN A 300 -1.01 -26.28 8.63
N THR A 301 -2.31 -26.18 8.88
CA THR A 301 -3.19 -25.14 8.35
C THR A 301 -2.93 -23.83 9.09
N LEU A 302 -2.56 -22.77 8.37
CA LEU A 302 -2.36 -21.43 8.91
C LEU A 302 -3.34 -20.47 8.24
N THR A 303 -4.03 -19.67 9.05
CA THR A 303 -4.89 -18.56 8.60
C THR A 303 -4.16 -17.25 8.84
N ARG A 304 -4.04 -16.42 7.80
CA ARG A 304 -3.55 -15.04 7.89
C ARG A 304 -4.71 -14.07 7.81
N ALA A 305 -4.69 -13.06 8.65
CA ALA A 305 -5.62 -11.95 8.65
C ALA A 305 -4.84 -10.62 8.77
N LEU A 306 -5.56 -9.50 8.66
CA LEU A 306 -5.00 -8.17 8.85
C LEU A 306 -4.57 -7.96 10.32
N ASN A 307 -3.38 -7.42 10.52
CA ASN A 307 -2.86 -7.11 11.84
C ASN A 307 -3.64 -5.95 12.47
N PRO A 308 -3.93 -5.98 13.78
CA PRO A 308 -4.51 -4.84 14.48
C PRO A 308 -3.50 -3.70 14.63
N ASP A 309 -3.99 -2.51 14.99
CA ASP A 309 -3.12 -1.42 15.42
C ASP A 309 -2.38 -1.76 16.72
N LYS A 310 -1.28 -1.05 16.97
CA LYS A 310 -0.39 -1.29 18.11
C LYS A 310 -0.52 -0.14 19.10
N THR A 311 -0.75 -0.48 20.36
CA THR A 311 -0.94 0.48 21.45
C THR A 311 0.20 0.38 22.47
N TYR A 312 0.66 1.54 22.94
CA TYR A 312 1.76 1.68 23.90
C TYR A 312 1.41 2.70 24.98
N ILE A 313 2.10 2.60 26.11
CA ILE A 313 2.10 3.60 27.17
C ILE A 313 3.10 4.69 26.79
N ALA A 314 2.62 5.93 26.71
CA ALA A 314 3.42 7.11 26.36
C ALA A 314 4.30 7.57 27.54
N PRO A 315 5.31 8.43 27.31
CA PRO A 315 6.19 8.98 28.35
C PRO A 315 5.47 9.65 29.53
N ASP A 316 4.32 10.26 29.27
CA ASP A 316 3.49 10.94 30.26
C ASP A 316 2.50 10.01 30.99
N GLY A 317 2.50 8.71 30.64
CA GLY A 317 1.59 7.69 31.16
C GLY A 317 0.27 7.58 30.40
N GLY A 318 0.06 8.39 29.35
CA GLY A 318 -1.07 8.27 28.44
C GLY A 318 -0.94 7.09 27.48
N GLU A 319 -1.81 7.07 26.48
CA GLU A 319 -1.82 6.06 25.42
C GLU A 319 -1.32 6.65 24.09
N VAL A 320 -0.49 5.89 23.38
CA VAL A 320 -0.14 6.17 21.99
C VAL A 320 -0.43 4.94 21.13
N THR A 321 -1.20 5.15 20.06
CA THR A 321 -1.55 4.09 19.10
C THR A 321 -0.95 4.41 17.73
N VAL A 322 -0.32 3.40 17.12
CA VAL A 322 0.25 3.48 15.77
C VAL A 322 -0.41 2.43 14.89
N LYS A 323 -0.68 2.79 13.63
CA LYS A 323 -1.31 1.91 12.65
C LYS A 323 -0.50 0.63 12.48
N GLY A 324 -1.19 -0.51 12.50
CA GLY A 324 -0.60 -1.85 12.32
C GLY A 324 -0.43 -2.26 10.86
N ARG A 325 -1.06 -1.51 9.95
CA ARG A 325 -1.21 -1.84 8.52
C ARG A 325 -0.75 -0.68 7.66
N ALA A 326 -0.26 -1.00 6.47
CA ALA A 326 0.10 -0.02 5.45
C ALA A 326 -1.14 0.76 5.02
N LEU A 327 -0.99 2.05 4.68
CA LEU A 327 -2.03 2.79 3.99
C LEU A 327 -2.19 2.20 2.58
N MET A 328 -3.36 1.64 2.31
CA MET A 328 -3.68 0.96 1.06
C MET A 328 -4.26 1.96 0.06
N LEU A 329 -3.66 1.98 -1.13
CA LEU A 329 -4.17 2.65 -2.31
C LEU A 329 -4.68 1.57 -3.27
N VAL A 330 -5.65 1.88 -4.11
CA VAL A 330 -6.05 1.02 -5.22
C VAL A 330 -5.52 1.59 -6.53
N ARG A 331 -4.85 0.78 -7.35
CA ARG A 331 -4.48 1.19 -8.71
C ARG A 331 -5.53 0.66 -9.68
N ASN A 332 -6.37 1.58 -10.14
CA ASN A 332 -7.35 1.31 -11.19
C ASN A 332 -6.63 1.22 -12.53
N VAL A 333 -7.25 0.58 -13.53
CA VAL A 333 -6.70 0.60 -14.88
C VAL A 333 -6.81 2.00 -15.51
N GLY A 334 -6.01 2.23 -16.56
CA GLY A 334 -6.01 3.48 -17.32
C GLY A 334 -7.29 3.70 -18.17
N HIS A 335 -7.15 4.52 -19.21
CA HIS A 335 -8.29 4.92 -20.07
C HIS A 335 -8.56 3.99 -21.25
N LEU A 336 -7.64 3.07 -21.55
CA LEU A 336 -7.59 2.36 -22.84
C LEU A 336 -8.61 1.21 -22.95
N MET A 337 -8.58 0.28 -22.00
CA MET A 337 -9.27 -1.01 -22.14
C MET A 337 -10.77 -0.89 -21.88
N THR A 338 -11.54 -1.68 -22.62
CA THR A 338 -12.93 -2.04 -22.29
C THR A 338 -12.96 -3.45 -21.70
N ASN A 339 -14.07 -3.82 -21.07
CA ASN A 339 -14.22 -5.15 -20.49
C ASN A 339 -15.61 -5.74 -20.77
N PRO A 340 -15.70 -7.02 -21.17
CA PRO A 340 -16.97 -7.68 -21.53
C PRO A 340 -17.91 -7.91 -20.35
N ALA A 341 -17.47 -7.67 -19.11
CA ALA A 341 -18.32 -7.80 -17.94
C ALA A 341 -19.56 -6.90 -17.98
N ILE A 342 -19.50 -5.77 -18.70
CA ILE A 342 -20.60 -4.81 -18.81
C ILE A 342 -20.71 -4.28 -20.22
N HIS A 343 -21.93 -4.28 -20.75
CA HIS A 343 -22.27 -3.61 -22.00
C HIS A 343 -23.25 -2.46 -21.75
N ASP A 344 -23.09 -1.38 -22.49
CA ASP A 344 -23.97 -0.21 -22.46
C ASP A 344 -25.29 -0.44 -23.23
N ARG A 345 -26.13 0.61 -23.32
CA ARG A 345 -27.43 0.55 -24.01
C ARG A 345 -27.33 0.19 -25.50
N ASP A 346 -26.20 0.53 -26.12
CA ASP A 346 -25.91 0.30 -27.53
C ASP A 346 -25.22 -1.06 -27.75
N GLY A 347 -24.89 -1.77 -26.67
CA GLY A 347 -24.24 -3.07 -26.68
C GLY A 347 -22.72 -3.00 -26.84
N ALA A 348 -22.10 -1.84 -26.61
CA ALA A 348 -20.65 -1.72 -26.57
C ALA A 348 -20.12 -2.06 -25.18
N GLU A 349 -18.93 -2.66 -25.10
CA GLU A 349 -18.25 -2.89 -23.83
C GLU A 349 -17.93 -1.57 -23.13
N VAL A 350 -18.11 -1.55 -21.81
CA VAL A 350 -17.79 -0.39 -20.98
C VAL A 350 -16.29 -0.27 -20.80
N PHE A 351 -15.78 0.97 -20.78
CA PHE A 351 -14.39 1.24 -20.41
C PHE A 351 -14.09 0.80 -18.98
N GLU A 352 -13.11 -0.08 -18.85
CA GLU A 352 -12.76 -0.73 -17.58
C GLU A 352 -12.33 0.30 -16.53
N GLY A 353 -11.65 1.37 -16.94
CA GLY A 353 -11.26 2.46 -16.03
C GLY A 353 -12.43 3.21 -15.38
N LEU A 354 -13.63 3.21 -16.01
CA LEU A 354 -14.86 3.75 -15.41
C LEU A 354 -15.52 2.73 -14.47
N MET A 355 -15.47 1.44 -14.83
CA MET A 355 -15.92 0.35 -13.95
C MET A 355 -15.14 0.36 -12.64
N ASP A 356 -13.81 0.40 -12.74
CA ASP A 356 -12.92 0.44 -11.58
C ASP A 356 -13.22 1.67 -10.72
N ALA A 357 -13.34 2.86 -11.31
CA ALA A 357 -13.60 4.09 -10.57
C ALA A 357 -14.89 4.00 -9.75
N MET A 358 -15.97 3.45 -10.31
CA MET A 358 -17.23 3.30 -9.61
C MET A 358 -17.17 2.22 -8.52
N ILE A 359 -16.68 1.02 -8.87
CA ILE A 359 -16.76 -0.16 -8.00
C ILE A 359 -15.74 -0.10 -6.87
N THR A 360 -14.49 0.30 -7.15
CA THR A 360 -13.45 0.40 -6.11
C THR A 360 -13.76 1.50 -5.09
N THR A 361 -14.39 2.60 -5.53
CA THR A 361 -14.86 3.68 -4.65
C THR A 361 -16.04 3.22 -3.80
N LEU A 362 -17.05 2.55 -4.38
CA LEU A 362 -18.14 1.94 -3.61
C LEU A 362 -17.59 1.05 -2.49
N ILE A 363 -16.63 0.19 -2.84
CA ILE A 363 -15.99 -0.71 -1.88
C ILE A 363 -15.22 0.05 -0.79
N ALA A 364 -14.52 1.13 -1.15
CA ALA A 364 -13.81 1.96 -0.19
C ALA A 364 -14.74 2.69 0.80
N MET A 365 -16.04 2.82 0.53
CA MET A 365 -16.99 3.38 1.49
C MET A 365 -17.08 2.56 2.79
N HIS A 366 -16.81 1.25 2.74
CA HIS A 366 -16.72 0.40 3.94
C HIS A 366 -15.60 0.83 4.88
N ASP A 367 -14.54 1.40 4.31
CA ASP A 367 -13.43 1.94 5.07
C ASP A 367 -13.78 3.26 5.76
N LEU A 368 -14.38 4.18 5.00
CA LEU A 368 -14.77 5.51 5.47
C LEU A 368 -15.76 5.45 6.63
N GLY A 369 -16.58 4.39 6.68
CA GLY A 369 -17.53 4.14 7.77
C GLY A 369 -16.92 3.44 9.00
N ARG A 370 -15.63 3.07 8.99
CA ARG A 370 -15.00 2.24 10.03
C ARG A 370 -14.04 3.04 10.91
N GLU A 371 -14.18 2.89 12.23
CA GLU A 371 -13.20 3.39 13.18
C GLU A 371 -11.86 2.63 13.03
N GLY A 372 -10.73 3.34 12.94
CA GLY A 372 -9.45 2.71 12.63
C GLY A 372 -9.38 2.13 11.21
N GLY A 373 -10.14 2.71 10.28
CA GLY A 373 -10.04 2.50 8.84
C GLY A 373 -8.61 2.58 8.29
N ASN A 374 -8.45 2.14 7.06
CA ASN A 374 -7.29 2.36 6.22
C ASN A 374 -6.93 3.85 6.17
N SER A 375 -7.87 4.73 5.79
CA SER A 375 -7.72 6.17 5.97
C SER A 375 -8.26 6.62 7.32
N VAL A 376 -7.52 7.50 8.01
CA VAL A 376 -8.01 8.18 9.24
C VAL A 376 -8.41 9.63 8.98
N THR A 377 -8.28 10.08 7.73
CA THR A 377 -8.65 11.43 7.29
C THR A 377 -9.87 11.44 6.37
N GLY A 378 -10.50 10.28 6.14
CA GLY A 378 -11.72 10.16 5.33
C GLY A 378 -11.48 10.22 3.82
N SER A 379 -10.28 9.82 3.36
CA SER A 379 -9.88 9.86 1.95
C SER A 379 -9.80 8.47 1.31
N VAL A 380 -10.06 8.41 0.00
CA VAL A 380 -9.84 7.21 -0.83
C VAL A 380 -8.72 7.51 -1.82
N TYR A 381 -7.68 6.67 -1.81
CA TYR A 381 -6.49 6.88 -2.64
C TYR A 381 -6.52 5.99 -3.87
N VAL A 382 -6.67 6.62 -5.05
CA VAL A 382 -6.71 5.93 -6.34
C VAL A 382 -5.50 6.33 -7.17
N VAL A 383 -4.66 5.35 -7.52
CA VAL A 383 -3.59 5.55 -8.50
C VAL A 383 -4.21 5.42 -9.89
N LYS A 384 -4.07 6.46 -10.73
CA LYS A 384 -4.56 6.47 -12.11
C LYS A 384 -3.39 6.43 -13.12
N PRO A 385 -3.10 5.27 -13.72
CA PRO A 385 -1.95 5.08 -14.59
C PRO A 385 -2.24 5.47 -16.05
N LYS A 386 -1.17 5.57 -16.85
CA LYS A 386 -1.23 5.67 -18.33
C LYS A 386 -2.10 6.83 -18.87
N MET A 387 -2.09 7.95 -18.16
CA MET A 387 -2.66 9.21 -18.64
C MET A 387 -1.73 9.86 -19.67
N HIS A 388 -2.32 10.49 -20.68
CA HIS A 388 -1.62 11.32 -21.66
C HIS A 388 -2.26 12.70 -21.52
N GLY A 389 -1.51 13.63 -20.93
CA GLY A 389 -1.91 15.01 -20.68
C GLY A 389 -1.55 15.94 -21.82
#